data_AF-A0A2V6FA73-F1
#
_entry.id   AF-A0A2V6FA73-F1
#
_cell.length_a   1.000
_cell.length_b   1.000
_cell.length_c   1.000
_cell.angle_alpha   90.00
_cell.angle_beta   90.00
_cell.angle_gamma   90.00
#
_symmetry.space_group_name_H-M   'P 1'
#
loop_
_entity.id
_entity.type
_entity.pdbx_description
1 polymer ?
#
loop_
_entity_poly.entity_id
_entity_poly.type
_entity_poly.pdbx_seq_one_letter_code
_entity_poly.pdbx_strand_id
1 'polypeptide(L)' 'MLKIQGVSLDAKGSTLTWESVAGRRYQVWSRRDVANDPWRTVGPVVTAAGASTQFTDASATGGFCFYRVQVLP' A
#
# COMPACT_ATOMS: atom_id res chain seq x y z
N MET A 1 13.94 5.44 6.03
CA MET A 1 13.11 5.89 4.89
C MET A 1 12.05 4.82 4.68
N LEU A 2 10.79 5.19 4.46
CA LEU A 2 9.76 4.21 4.14
C LEU A 2 10.07 3.60 2.77
N LYS A 3 10.23 2.27 2.70
CA LYS A 3 10.60 1.57 1.48
C LYS A 3 9.64 0.41 1.23
N ILE A 4 8.95 0.46 0.09
CA ILE A 4 8.21 -0.70 -0.42
C ILE A 4 9.24 -1.72 -0.90
N GLN A 5 9.19 -2.92 -0.33
CA GLN A 5 10.08 -4.04 -0.65
C GLN A 5 9.59 -4.81 -1.87
N GLY A 6 8.26 -4.91 -2.05
CA GLY A 6 7.68 -5.60 -3.19
C GLY A 6 6.19 -5.36 -3.35
N VAL A 7 5.71 -5.59 -4.57
CA VAL A 7 4.30 -5.63 -4.93
C VAL A 7 4.07 -6.88 -5.77
N SER A 8 3.10 -7.72 -5.39
CA SER A 8 2.69 -8.91 -6.14
C SER A 8 1.21 -8.83 -6.48
N LEU A 9 0.84 -9.20 -7.70
CA LEU A 9 -0.55 -9.23 -8.16
C LEU A 9 -1.02 -10.67 -8.31
N ASP A 10 -2.16 -11.01 -7.71
CA ASP A 10 -2.84 -12.30 -7.88
C ASP A 10 -4.37 -12.12 -8.00
N ALA A 11 -5.12 -13.23 -8.00
CA ALA A 11 -6.58 -13.22 -8.11
C ALA A 11 -7.31 -12.50 -6.95
N LYS A 12 -6.63 -12.28 -5.81
CA LYS A 12 -7.14 -11.53 -4.67
C LYS A 12 -6.80 -10.05 -4.73
N GLY A 13 -6.00 -9.61 -5.70
CA GLY A 13 -5.60 -8.22 -5.91
C GLY A 13 -4.10 -7.99 -5.73
N SER A 14 -3.70 -6.74 -5.46
CA SER A 14 -2.30 -6.36 -5.31
C SER A 14 -1.87 -6.38 -3.85
N THR A 15 -0.87 -7.19 -3.52
CA THR A 15 -0.29 -7.27 -2.19
C THR A 15 1.03 -6.50 -2.13
N LEU A 16 1.09 -5.51 -1.24
CA LEU A 16 2.27 -4.69 -0.97
C LEU A 16 2.97 -5.19 0.28
N THR A 17 4.30 -5.18 0.26
CA THR A 17 5.12 -5.41 1.46
C THR A 17 6.12 -4.27 1.60
N TRP A 18 6.25 -3.70 2.81
CA TRP A 18 7.18 -2.59 3.08
C TRP A 18 7.84 -2.71 4.46
N GLU A 19 9.00 -2.05 4.60
CA GLU A 19 9.68 -1.89 5.89
C GLU A 19 8.88 -0.96 6.79
N SER A 20 8.59 -1.42 7.99
CA SER A 20 7.80 -0.70 8.98
C SER A 20 8.46 -0.69 10.35
N VAL A 21 7.87 0.06 11.26
CA VAL A 21 8.28 0.19 12.65
C VAL A 21 7.05 -0.08 13.50
N ALA A 22 7.17 -1.03 14.43
CA ALA A 22 6.09 -1.41 15.32
C ALA A 22 5.48 -0.20 16.04
N GLY A 23 4.15 -0.17 16.15
CA GLY A 23 3.39 0.92 16.77
C GLY A 23 3.16 2.14 15.87
N ARG A 24 3.87 2.27 14.73
CA ARG A 24 3.57 3.33 13.76
C ARG A 24 2.36 2.99 12.90
N ARG A 25 1.69 4.04 12.41
CA ARG A 25 0.50 3.95 11.56
C ARG A 25 0.84 4.30 10.12
N TYR A 26 0.26 3.55 9.19
CA TYR A 26 0.51 3.66 7.75
C TYR A 26 -0.79 3.72 6.97
N GLN A 27 -0.87 4.60 5.98
CA GLN A 27 -1.96 4.62 5.00
C GLN A 27 -1.43 4.21 3.63
N VAL A 28 -2.09 3.23 3.01
CA VAL A 28 -1.84 2.85 1.61
C VAL A 28 -2.67 3.75 0.72
N TRP A 29 -2.05 4.20 -0.38
CA TRP A 29 -2.71 4.99 -1.41
C TRP A 29 -2.46 4.37 -2.78
N SER A 30 -3.45 4.50 -3.67
CA SER A 30 -3.32 4.07 -5.06
C SER A 30 -3.87 5.11 -6.06
N ARG A 31 -3.44 4.95 -7.31
CA ARG A 31 -3.96 5.64 -8.50
C ARG A 31 -3.70 4.78 -9.73
N ARG A 32 -4.46 4.96 -10.82
CA ARG A 32 -4.31 4.14 -12.04
C ARG A 32 -3.43 4.82 -13.08
N ASP A 33 -3.41 6.15 -13.09
CA ASP A 33 -2.55 6.94 -13.95
C ASP A 33 -1.51 7.76 -13.15
N VAL A 34 -0.27 7.82 -13.64
CA VAL A 34 0.83 8.50 -12.93
C VAL A 34 0.77 10.03 -13.03
N ALA A 35 0.12 10.57 -14.06
CA ALA A 35 0.07 11.99 -14.37
C ALA A 35 -1.28 12.61 -13.98
N ASN A 36 -2.38 11.91 -14.25
CA ASN A 36 -3.72 12.50 -14.30
C ASN A 36 -4.66 12.02 -13.19
N ASP A 37 -4.37 10.91 -12.51
CA ASP A 37 -5.21 10.41 -11.44
C ASP A 37 -4.80 10.93 -10.06
N PRO A 38 -5.77 11.36 -9.23
CA PRO A 38 -5.50 11.69 -7.84
C PRO A 38 -5.18 10.43 -7.03
N TRP A 39 -4.31 10.56 -6.04
CA TRP A 39 -4.09 9.52 -5.04
C TRP A 39 -5.34 9.33 -4.18
N ARG A 40 -5.80 8.08 -4.06
CA ARG A 40 -6.93 7.70 -3.20
C ARG A 40 -6.47 6.73 -2.14
N THR A 41 -7.08 6.76 -0.96
CA THR A 41 -6.79 5.79 0.09
C THR A 41 -7.26 4.40 -0.32
N VAL A 42 -6.47 3.39 0.05
CA VAL A 42 -6.84 1.98 -0.10
C VAL A 42 -6.99 1.38 1.28
N GLY A 43 -8.22 0.99 1.62
CA GLY A 43 -8.56 0.38 2.89
C GLY A 43 -8.24 1.24 4.11
N PRO A 44 -8.33 0.65 5.32
CA PRO A 44 -8.09 1.36 6.58
C PRO A 44 -6.60 1.60 6.85
N VAL A 45 -6.33 2.48 7.81
CA VAL A 45 -4.98 2.70 8.37
C VAL A 45 -4.47 1.41 9.02
N VAL A 46 -3.21 1.07 8.75
CA VAL A 46 -2.54 -0.11 9.29
C VAL A 46 -1.60 0.30 10.42
N THR A 47 -1.79 -0.27 11.60
CA THR A 47 -0.80 -0.17 12.70
C THR A 47 0.19 -1.32 12.56
N ALA A 48 1.47 -1.00 12.35
CA ALA A 48 2.48 -2.03 12.18
C ALA A 48 2.73 -2.78 13.49
N ALA A 49 2.79 -4.11 13.41
CA ALA A 49 3.11 -4.98 14.54
C ALA A 49 4.62 -5.31 14.64
N GLY A 50 5.42 -5.00 13.61
CA GLY A 50 6.83 -5.40 13.53
C GLY A 50 7.63 -4.55 12.55
N ALA A 51 8.74 -5.12 12.09
CA ALA A 51 9.67 -4.46 11.14
C ALA A 51 9.24 -4.55 9.66
N SER A 52 8.22 -5.35 9.37
CA SER A 52 7.64 -5.50 8.03
C SER A 52 6.12 -5.50 8.13
N THR A 53 5.46 -4.92 7.14
CA THR A 53 4.00 -4.91 7.05
C THR A 53 3.57 -5.28 5.64
N GLN A 54 2.53 -6.09 5.57
CA GLN A 54 1.89 -6.52 4.34
C GLN A 54 0.45 -6.00 4.31
N PHE A 55 -0.01 -5.58 3.13
CA PHE A 55 -1.38 -5.13 2.90
C PHE A 55 -1.84 -5.54 1.51
N THR A 56 -3.06 -6.05 1.39
CA THR A 56 -3.66 -6.44 0.12
C THR A 56 -4.75 -5.46 -0.31
N ASP A 57 -4.53 -4.81 -1.45
CA ASP A 57 -5.55 -4.06 -2.18
C ASP A 57 -6.39 -5.02 -3.03
N ALA A 58 -7.51 -5.47 -2.47
CA ALA A 58 -8.45 -6.35 -3.17
C ALA A 58 -9.26 -5.65 -4.27
N SER A 59 -9.17 -4.32 -4.39
CA SER A 59 -9.84 -3.57 -5.46
C SER A 59 -9.03 -3.55 -6.77
N ALA A 60 -7.77 -3.99 -6.72
CA ALA A 60 -6.86 -4.04 -7.86
C ALA A 60 -7.08 -5.29 -8.74
N THR A 61 -8.32 -5.53 -9.17
CA THR A 61 -8.72 -6.73 -9.93
C THR A 61 -8.83 -6.51 -11.45
N GLY A 62 -8.68 -5.26 -11.92
CA GLY A 62 -8.94 -4.89 -13.32
C GLY A 62 -7.77 -4.22 -14.07
N GLY A 63 -6.57 -4.23 -13.51
CA GLY A 63 -5.40 -3.57 -14.12
C GLY A 63 -4.29 -3.28 -13.11
N PHE A 64 -3.17 -2.72 -13.59
CA PHE A 64 -2.08 -2.26 -12.73
C PHE A 64 -2.46 -0.94 -12.04
N CYS A 65 -2.00 -0.77 -10.80
CA CYS A 65 -2.13 0.46 -10.03
C CYS A 65 -0.74 0.93 -9.59
N PHE A 66 -0.59 2.23 -9.44
CA PHE A 66 0.56 2.83 -8.78
C PHE A 66 0.28 2.97 -7.30
N TYR A 67 1.27 2.65 -6.47
CA TYR A 67 1.13 2.64 -5.03
C TYR A 67 2.13 3.57 -4.35
N ARG A 68 1.69 4.13 -3.22
CA ARG A 68 2.58 4.69 -2.20
C ARG A 68 2.06 4.31 -0.83
N VAL A 69 2.97 4.25 0.13
CA VAL A 69 2.64 4.14 1.54
C VAL A 69 3.01 5.47 2.19
N GLN A 70 2.20 5.94 3.13
CA GLN A 70 2.46 7.14 3.91
C GLN A 70 2.51 6.77 5.39
N VAL A 71 3.54 7.20 6.11
CA VAL A 71 3.56 7.15 7.58
C VAL A 71 2.69 8.30 8.11
N LEU A 72 1.78 7.99 9.02
CA LEU A 72 0.94 8.99 9.68
C LEU A 72 1.61 9.49 10.97
N PRO A 73 1.29 10.71 11.44
CA PRO A 73 1.79 11.26 12.70
C PRO A 73 1.51 10.37 13.91
#